data_AF-A0A1B6L0D6-F1
#
_entry.id   AF-A0A1B6L0D6-F1
#
_cell.length_a   1.000
_cell.length_b   1.000
_cell.length_c   1.000
_cell.angle_alpha   90.00
_cell.angle_beta   90.00
_cell.angle_gamma   90.00
#
_symmetry.space_group_name_H-M   'P 1'
#
loop_
_entity.id
_entity.type
_entity.pdbx_description
1 polymer ?
#
loop_
_entity_poly.entity_id
_entity_poly.type
_entity_poly.pdbx_seq_one_letter_code
_entity_poly.pdbx_strand_id
1 'polypeptide(L)'
;ARSYTTAVANRTRGGGCECSEYYSNCEIQFMNLANIHAIRKSFSALRSICWPIVDQPNWFSLLEGTRWLQNMSGLIHAAITVAAAVENHGRPVLVHCSDGWDRTPEIVSLAQLLMDPYYRTVEGFRVLVEREWLEFGHKFADRCGLMEDINERCPVFLQWLDCIHNIAKQFPCAFQLNSNYLVKLAQHTYSNMFGTFLGNNSRERADRNIATRTFSVWTILQSPQYINHLYSAQEQVLWPSCNIRDLQLWRELYLGVSTALDNLPAPQADLFASSNQDSNAKSPTPPFSDNDSASVSALQDSASASGCSRPIPLVLDPVDGLTPLRDHIQQRLSQMVLEHKSKESALERELHTTRLALLQQVCHQCSTTGAQERPDDDGSVCSTEVSWEAVEEQEVLPTLWVPDHAVSHCMGCHNQFWLGRRKHHCRSCGKVFCADCSPNTLPLPEEQLYEPVRVCADCYSAPTKETELDTTICKQALSKEAGVKTCKQAAGNTLLSPPSAHTHA
;
A
#
# COMPACT_ATOMS: atom_id res chain seq x y z
N ALA A 1 -5.35 10.56 -18.15
CA ALA A 1 -4.86 9.19 -17.81
C ALA A 1 -5.92 8.08 -17.90
N ARG A 2 -7.11 8.22 -17.27
CA ARG A 2 -8.16 7.18 -17.24
C ARG A 2 -8.70 6.80 -18.64
N SER A 3 -9.44 5.69 -18.71
CA SER A 3 -10.34 5.42 -19.85
C SER A 3 -11.59 6.30 -19.82
N TYR A 4 -12.25 6.46 -20.96
CA TYR A 4 -13.52 7.18 -21.07
C TYR A 4 -14.60 6.56 -20.16
N THR A 5 -14.72 5.23 -20.13
CA THR A 5 -15.71 4.52 -19.32
C THR A 5 -15.51 4.75 -17.82
N THR A 6 -14.26 4.75 -17.32
CA THR A 6 -13.96 5.10 -15.93
C THR A 6 -14.17 6.60 -15.66
N ALA A 7 -13.92 7.48 -16.63
CA ALA A 7 -14.17 8.91 -16.48
C ALA A 7 -15.66 9.24 -16.34
N VAL A 8 -16.51 8.63 -17.18
CA VAL A 8 -17.97 8.73 -17.09
C VAL A 8 -18.51 8.08 -15.83
N ALA A 9 -18.00 6.90 -15.43
CA ALA A 9 -18.39 6.25 -14.18
C ALA A 9 -18.15 7.14 -12.95
N ASN A 10 -17.04 7.90 -12.92
CA ASN A 10 -16.76 8.81 -11.80
C ASN A 10 -17.74 10.01 -11.74
N ARG A 11 -18.44 10.39 -12.85
CA ARG A 11 -19.46 11.46 -12.80
C ARG A 11 -20.65 11.10 -11.91
N THR A 12 -21.01 9.83 -11.76
CA THR A 12 -22.11 9.42 -10.87
C THR A 12 -21.74 9.51 -9.38
N ARG A 13 -20.45 9.73 -9.07
CA ARG A 13 -19.89 9.87 -7.71
C ARG A 13 -19.41 11.29 -7.42
N GLY A 14 -19.81 12.29 -8.21
CA GLY A 14 -19.43 13.70 -8.03
C GLY A 14 -18.04 14.07 -8.59
N GLY A 15 -17.27 13.11 -9.10
CA GLY A 15 -16.06 13.36 -9.88
C GLY A 15 -16.37 13.51 -11.37
N GLY A 16 -15.44 13.12 -12.24
CA GLY A 16 -15.71 13.00 -13.68
C GLY A 16 -14.50 13.31 -14.55
N CYS A 17 -14.76 13.97 -15.67
CA CYS A 17 -13.80 14.73 -16.48
C CYS A 17 -14.51 15.98 -17.01
N GLU A 18 -13.71 16.89 -17.55
CA GLU A 18 -14.08 18.15 -18.19
C GLU A 18 -15.11 17.93 -19.31
N CYS A 19 -15.81 18.99 -19.72
CA CYS A 19 -16.74 18.96 -20.84
C CYS A 19 -16.29 19.95 -21.91
N SER A 20 -16.24 19.54 -23.18
CA SER A 20 -15.88 20.41 -24.31
C SER A 20 -16.80 21.63 -24.46
N GLU A 21 -18.04 21.55 -23.95
CA GLU A 21 -18.99 22.67 -23.90
C GLU A 21 -18.52 23.80 -22.96
N TYR A 22 -17.80 23.47 -21.87
CA TYR A 22 -17.28 24.43 -20.90
C TYR A 22 -15.78 24.74 -21.11
N TYR A 23 -15.06 23.82 -21.77
CA TYR A 23 -13.63 23.89 -22.04
C TYR A 23 -13.38 23.80 -23.55
N SER A 24 -13.96 24.75 -24.31
CA SER A 24 -14.01 24.73 -25.79
C SER A 24 -12.64 24.73 -26.48
N ASN A 25 -11.61 25.25 -25.82
CA ASN A 25 -10.24 25.28 -26.31
C ASN A 25 -9.38 24.07 -25.83
N CYS A 26 -9.99 23.09 -25.16
CA CYS A 26 -9.30 21.93 -24.59
C CYS A 26 -9.67 20.64 -25.32
N GLU A 27 -8.65 19.87 -25.69
CA GLU A 27 -8.80 18.55 -26.32
C GLU A 27 -8.62 17.47 -25.25
N ILE A 28 -9.66 16.64 -25.02
CA ILE A 28 -9.65 15.63 -23.95
C ILE A 28 -9.28 14.27 -24.53
N GLN A 29 -8.09 13.76 -24.17
CA GLN A 29 -7.61 12.44 -24.61
C GLN A 29 -7.58 11.41 -23.47
N PHE A 30 -8.12 10.21 -23.75
CA PHE A 30 -8.23 9.12 -22.79
C PHE A 30 -7.14 8.06 -23.02
N MET A 31 -6.07 8.10 -22.22
CA MET A 31 -4.93 7.17 -22.30
C MET A 31 -5.26 5.73 -21.87
N ASN A 32 -6.48 5.46 -21.38
CA ASN A 32 -6.98 4.13 -21.01
C ASN A 32 -6.15 3.36 -19.97
N LEU A 33 -5.30 4.03 -19.18
CA LEU A 33 -4.45 3.37 -18.19
C LEU A 33 -5.26 2.72 -17.06
N ALA A 34 -4.89 1.47 -16.76
CA ALA A 34 -5.50 0.60 -15.75
C ALA A 34 -5.54 1.24 -14.34
N ASN A 35 -6.38 0.74 -13.44
CA ASN A 35 -6.41 1.20 -12.04
C ASN A 35 -5.52 0.32 -11.15
N ILE A 36 -5.31 0.76 -9.90
CA ILE A 36 -4.43 0.08 -8.94
C ILE A 36 -4.79 -1.40 -8.72
N HIS A 37 -6.08 -1.77 -8.77
CA HIS A 37 -6.51 -3.16 -8.62
C HIS A 37 -6.13 -4.02 -9.84
N ALA A 38 -6.24 -3.48 -11.05
CA ALA A 38 -5.83 -4.16 -12.27
C ALA A 38 -4.30 -4.29 -12.38
N ILE A 39 -3.55 -3.26 -11.96
CA ILE A 39 -2.09 -3.32 -11.86
C ILE A 39 -1.64 -4.33 -10.79
N ARG A 40 -2.23 -4.31 -9.58
CA ARG A 40 -2.00 -5.32 -8.54
C ARG A 40 -2.26 -6.74 -9.07
N LYS A 41 -3.36 -6.97 -9.79
CA LYS A 41 -3.67 -8.29 -10.38
C LYS A 41 -2.65 -8.69 -11.45
N SER A 42 -2.25 -7.76 -12.32
CA SER A 42 -1.26 -7.99 -13.38
C SER A 42 0.10 -8.38 -12.81
N PHE A 43 0.56 -7.66 -11.78
CA PHE A 43 1.81 -7.93 -11.09
C PHE A 43 1.79 -9.22 -10.26
N SER A 44 0.65 -9.54 -9.63
CA SER A 44 0.46 -10.83 -8.95
C SER A 44 0.56 -12.00 -9.93
N ALA A 45 -0.01 -11.88 -11.13
CA ALA A 45 0.16 -12.86 -12.19
C ALA A 45 1.63 -12.97 -12.65
N LEU A 46 2.35 -11.85 -12.77
CA LEU A 46 3.78 -11.84 -13.09
C LEU A 46 4.61 -12.59 -12.02
N ARG A 47 4.40 -12.28 -10.74
CA ARG A 47 5.04 -12.99 -9.61
C ARG A 47 4.81 -14.49 -9.69
N SER A 48 3.58 -14.92 -10.02
CA SER A 48 3.22 -16.35 -10.10
C SER A 48 3.83 -17.13 -11.26
N ILE A 49 4.38 -16.45 -12.27
CA ILE A 49 5.12 -17.12 -13.37
C ILE A 49 6.64 -16.98 -13.20
N CYS A 50 7.10 -15.92 -12.53
CA CYS A 50 8.52 -15.74 -12.22
C CYS A 50 8.99 -16.65 -11.08
N TRP A 51 8.08 -17.19 -10.25
CA TRP A 51 8.42 -18.07 -9.14
C TRP A 51 7.46 -19.27 -9.02
N PRO A 52 7.98 -20.52 -8.92
CA PRO A 52 9.39 -20.90 -8.94
C PRO A 52 10.03 -20.76 -10.34
N ILE A 53 11.34 -20.50 -10.38
CA ILE A 53 12.10 -20.40 -11.63
C ILE A 53 12.28 -21.80 -12.23
N VAL A 54 11.30 -22.20 -13.05
CA VAL A 54 11.27 -23.44 -13.83
C VAL A 54 11.10 -23.04 -15.30
N ASP A 55 11.79 -23.74 -16.20
CA ASP A 55 11.67 -23.47 -17.64
C ASP A 55 10.28 -23.87 -18.15
N GLN A 56 9.44 -22.87 -18.46
CA GLN A 56 8.05 -23.08 -18.88
C GLN A 56 7.98 -23.10 -20.42
N PRO A 57 7.57 -24.20 -21.06
CA PRO A 57 7.56 -24.31 -22.53
C PRO A 57 6.59 -23.33 -23.21
N ASN A 58 5.66 -22.74 -22.46
CA ASN A 58 4.72 -21.71 -22.89
C ASN A 58 5.02 -20.31 -22.28
N TRP A 59 6.26 -20.06 -21.86
CA TRP A 59 6.69 -18.83 -21.16
C TRP A 59 6.13 -17.53 -21.74
N PHE A 60 6.22 -17.33 -23.06
CA PHE A 60 5.76 -16.09 -23.69
C PHE A 60 4.23 -15.91 -23.61
N SER A 61 3.46 -17.00 -23.71
CA SER A 61 1.99 -16.96 -23.56
C SER A 61 1.58 -16.72 -22.10
N LEU A 62 2.33 -17.29 -21.14
CA LEU A 62 2.15 -17.00 -19.71
C LEU A 62 2.42 -15.51 -19.42
N LEU A 63 3.55 -14.99 -19.91
CA LEU A 63 3.95 -13.59 -19.77
C LEU A 63 2.93 -12.64 -20.42
N GLU A 64 2.43 -12.95 -21.61
CA GLU A 64 1.36 -12.16 -22.26
C GLU A 64 0.06 -12.17 -21.43
N GLY A 65 -0.26 -13.31 -20.80
CA GLY A 65 -1.41 -13.49 -19.91
C GLY A 65 -1.35 -12.62 -18.65
N THR A 66 -0.15 -12.26 -18.17
CA THR A 66 0.00 -11.32 -17.02
C THR A 66 -0.51 -9.92 -17.34
N ARG A 67 -0.49 -9.52 -18.62
CA ARG A 67 -0.67 -8.13 -19.11
C ARG A 67 0.36 -7.12 -18.58
N TRP A 68 1.47 -7.55 -17.97
CA TRP A 68 2.45 -6.64 -17.38
C TRP A 68 3.09 -5.73 -18.43
N LEU A 69 3.71 -6.29 -19.48
CA LEU A 69 4.32 -5.51 -20.58
C LEU A 69 3.32 -4.61 -21.31
N GLN A 70 2.03 -4.99 -21.35
CA GLN A 70 0.96 -4.17 -21.91
C GLN A 70 0.70 -2.90 -21.06
N ASN A 71 0.90 -2.94 -19.74
CA ASN A 71 0.73 -1.76 -18.88
C ASN A 71 1.85 -0.74 -19.12
N MET A 72 3.12 -1.18 -19.14
CA MET A 72 4.24 -0.27 -19.49
C MET A 72 4.15 0.23 -20.93
N SER A 73 3.73 -0.62 -21.88
CA SER A 73 3.43 -0.20 -23.26
C SER A 73 2.43 0.97 -23.29
N GLY A 74 1.32 0.87 -22.56
CA GLY A 74 0.35 1.96 -22.44
C GLY A 74 0.90 3.20 -21.72
N LEU A 75 1.67 3.04 -20.65
CA LEU A 75 2.24 4.15 -19.89
C LEU A 75 3.34 4.91 -20.67
N ILE A 76 4.25 4.20 -21.32
CA ILE A 76 5.26 4.80 -22.20
C ILE A 76 4.56 5.52 -23.36
N HIS A 77 3.52 4.92 -23.96
CA HIS A 77 2.72 5.60 -24.99
C HIS A 77 2.09 6.90 -24.49
N ALA A 78 1.49 6.89 -23.29
CA ALA A 78 0.91 8.09 -22.69
C ALA A 78 1.95 9.20 -22.41
N ALA A 79 3.17 8.83 -21.98
CA ALA A 79 4.27 9.78 -21.81
C ALA A 79 4.76 10.35 -23.15
N ILE A 80 4.86 9.53 -24.19
CA ILE A 80 5.16 9.97 -25.56
C ILE A 80 4.08 10.96 -26.06
N THR A 81 2.80 10.70 -25.80
CA THR A 81 1.70 11.61 -26.21
C THR A 81 1.83 12.99 -25.54
N VAL A 82 2.17 13.04 -24.24
CA VAL A 82 2.42 14.30 -23.54
C VAL A 82 3.65 15.01 -24.09
N ALA A 83 4.76 14.29 -24.27
CA ALA A 83 5.99 14.84 -24.83
C ALA A 83 5.78 15.39 -26.26
N ALA A 84 5.04 14.69 -27.11
CA ALA A 84 4.73 15.13 -28.47
C ALA A 84 3.84 16.37 -28.52
N ALA A 85 2.88 16.50 -27.60
CA ALA A 85 2.05 17.69 -27.49
C ALA A 85 2.85 18.93 -27.06
N VAL A 86 3.82 18.77 -26.15
CA VAL A 86 4.70 19.87 -25.72
C VAL A 86 5.75 20.20 -26.79
N GLU A 87 6.60 19.24 -27.15
CA GLU A 87 7.76 19.44 -28.04
C GLU A 87 7.35 19.71 -29.49
N ASN A 88 6.60 18.79 -30.11
CA ASN A 88 6.34 18.83 -31.54
C ASN A 88 5.19 19.79 -31.92
N HIS A 89 4.40 20.26 -30.95
CA HIS A 89 3.19 21.05 -31.18
C HIS A 89 3.11 22.34 -30.34
N GLY A 90 4.00 22.56 -29.36
CA GLY A 90 3.99 23.76 -28.52
C GLY A 90 2.74 23.91 -27.65
N ARG A 91 2.01 22.82 -27.37
CA ARG A 91 0.73 22.84 -26.65
C ARG A 91 0.93 22.57 -25.15
N PRO A 92 0.40 23.40 -24.24
CA PRO A 92 0.36 23.06 -22.83
C PRO A 92 -0.57 21.86 -22.59
N VAL A 93 -0.19 20.97 -21.66
CA VAL A 93 -0.93 19.74 -21.35
C VAL A 93 -1.30 19.69 -19.88
N LEU A 94 -2.58 19.50 -19.57
CA LEU A 94 -3.06 19.16 -18.23
C LEU A 94 -3.21 17.65 -18.10
N VAL A 95 -2.39 17.02 -17.25
CA VAL A 95 -2.47 15.58 -16.99
C VAL A 95 -3.19 15.34 -15.67
N HIS A 96 -4.18 14.44 -15.68
CA HIS A 96 -4.91 14.04 -14.47
C HIS A 96 -5.38 12.57 -14.53
N CYS A 97 -5.65 11.98 -13.36
CA CYS A 97 -6.23 10.66 -13.20
C CYS A 97 -7.55 10.72 -12.41
N SER A 98 -7.79 9.86 -11.41
CA SER A 98 -8.93 10.00 -10.49
C SER A 98 -8.60 11.06 -9.44
N ASP A 99 -7.63 10.74 -8.58
CA ASP A 99 -7.34 11.44 -7.33
C ASP A 99 -6.04 12.27 -7.41
N GLY A 100 -5.30 12.13 -8.51
CA GLY A 100 -4.10 12.90 -8.81
C GLY A 100 -2.79 12.18 -8.52
N TRP A 101 -2.72 11.29 -7.52
CA TRP A 101 -1.44 10.80 -6.97
C TRP A 101 -0.86 9.50 -7.57
N ASP A 102 -1.58 8.78 -8.43
CA ASP A 102 -1.10 7.52 -9.04
C ASP A 102 -0.63 7.73 -10.49
N ARG A 103 -1.57 7.68 -11.46
CA ARG A 103 -1.26 7.75 -12.89
C ARG A 103 -0.85 9.12 -13.41
N THR A 104 -1.01 10.17 -12.62
CA THR A 104 -0.53 11.50 -13.01
C THR A 104 0.98 11.56 -12.91
N PRO A 105 1.62 11.33 -11.74
CA PRO A 105 3.08 11.34 -11.67
C PRO A 105 3.73 10.25 -12.52
N GLU A 106 3.12 9.08 -12.70
CA GLU A 106 3.57 8.08 -13.70
C GLU A 106 3.78 8.71 -15.08
N ILE A 107 2.77 9.40 -15.64
CA ILE A 107 2.85 10.01 -16.97
C ILE A 107 3.75 11.26 -16.95
N VAL A 108 3.57 12.15 -15.97
CA VAL A 108 4.18 13.48 -15.95
C VAL A 108 5.69 13.39 -15.70
N SER A 109 6.13 12.55 -14.77
CA SER A 109 7.56 12.36 -14.53
C SER A 109 8.24 11.59 -15.68
N LEU A 110 7.55 10.61 -16.28
CA LEU A 110 8.08 9.88 -17.43
C LEU A 110 8.22 10.79 -18.67
N ALA A 111 7.22 11.62 -18.96
CA ALA A 111 7.27 12.58 -20.07
C ALA A 111 8.38 13.62 -19.87
N GLN A 112 8.58 14.12 -18.65
CA GLN A 112 9.70 15.01 -18.32
C GLN A 112 11.06 14.33 -18.53
N LEU A 113 11.21 13.06 -18.11
CA LEU A 113 12.43 12.27 -18.32
C LEU A 113 12.72 11.96 -19.81
N LEU A 114 11.69 11.89 -20.66
CA LEU A 114 11.86 11.81 -22.12
C LEU A 114 12.36 13.13 -22.70
N MET A 115 11.75 14.26 -22.31
CA MET A 115 12.07 15.58 -22.86
C MET A 115 13.41 16.12 -22.36
N ASP A 116 13.57 16.29 -21.04
CA ASP A 116 14.64 17.07 -20.44
C ASP A 116 15.85 16.18 -20.03
N PRO A 117 17.07 16.46 -20.52
CA PRO A 117 18.27 15.69 -20.18
C PRO A 117 18.67 15.80 -18.69
N TYR A 118 18.27 16.85 -17.97
CA TYR A 118 18.58 17.01 -16.55
C TYR A 118 18.07 15.81 -15.75
N TYR A 119 16.82 15.39 -15.96
CA TYR A 119 16.21 14.27 -15.23
C TYR A 119 16.79 12.89 -15.57
N ARG A 120 17.70 12.82 -16.55
CA ARG A 120 18.45 11.60 -16.91
C ARG A 120 19.82 11.53 -16.22
N THR A 121 20.24 12.60 -15.55
CA THR A 121 21.36 12.61 -14.59
C THR A 121 20.94 12.01 -13.24
N VAL A 122 21.88 11.57 -12.42
CA VAL A 122 21.59 11.03 -11.07
C VAL A 122 20.93 12.08 -10.16
N GLU A 123 21.35 13.34 -10.25
CA GLU A 123 20.81 14.43 -9.43
C GLU A 123 19.44 14.90 -9.93
N GLY A 124 19.25 15.03 -11.24
CA GLY A 124 17.93 15.34 -11.78
C GLY A 124 16.94 14.21 -11.57
N PHE A 125 17.34 12.95 -11.71
CA PHE A 125 16.48 11.80 -11.41
C PHE A 125 16.04 11.79 -9.93
N ARG A 126 16.97 12.10 -9.01
CA ARG A 126 16.65 12.32 -7.59
C ARG A 126 15.58 13.40 -7.41
N VAL A 127 15.79 14.58 -8.01
CA VAL A 127 14.86 15.71 -7.94
C VAL A 127 13.50 15.38 -8.57
N LEU A 128 13.46 14.59 -9.65
CA LEU A 128 12.23 14.12 -10.28
C LEU A 128 11.41 13.24 -9.32
N VAL A 129 12.04 12.30 -8.62
CA VAL A 129 11.35 11.44 -7.63
C VAL A 129 10.89 12.25 -6.41
N GLU A 130 11.75 13.11 -5.87
CA GLU A 130 11.38 13.98 -4.75
C GLU A 130 10.17 14.86 -5.10
N ARG A 131 10.19 15.56 -6.23
CA ARG A 131 9.13 16.49 -6.61
C ARG A 131 7.84 15.79 -7.08
N GLU A 132 7.95 14.93 -8.10
CA GLU A 132 6.76 14.36 -8.77
C GLU A 132 6.11 13.24 -7.96
N TRP A 133 6.86 12.52 -7.12
CA TRP A 133 6.32 11.38 -6.39
C TRP A 133 6.16 11.68 -4.90
N LEU A 134 7.20 12.20 -4.24
CA LEU A 134 7.15 12.40 -2.80
C LEU A 134 6.37 13.68 -2.45
N GLU A 135 6.78 14.85 -2.94
CA GLU A 135 6.14 16.14 -2.65
C GLU A 135 4.71 16.23 -3.20
N PHE A 136 4.47 15.71 -4.41
CA PHE A 136 3.13 15.62 -5.01
C PHE A 136 2.17 14.68 -4.27
N GLY A 137 2.66 13.87 -3.33
CA GLY A 137 1.83 13.05 -2.44
C GLY A 137 1.43 11.68 -3.00
N HIS A 138 2.31 10.99 -3.72
CA HIS A 138 2.12 9.56 -3.96
C HIS A 138 2.06 8.80 -2.62
N LYS A 139 1.01 7.99 -2.45
CA LYS A 139 0.70 7.32 -1.19
C LYS A 139 1.59 6.10 -0.95
N PHE A 140 2.90 6.30 -0.83
CA PHE A 140 3.90 5.22 -0.72
C PHE A 140 3.59 4.25 0.42
N ALA A 141 3.19 4.71 1.61
CA ALA A 141 2.91 3.82 2.73
C ALA A 141 1.73 2.87 2.45
N ASP A 142 0.68 3.35 1.80
CA ASP A 142 -0.45 2.52 1.37
C ASP A 142 -0.05 1.57 0.22
N ARG A 143 0.56 2.14 -0.83
CA ARG A 143 0.91 1.45 -2.08
C ARG A 143 1.94 0.36 -1.86
N CYS A 144 2.91 0.61 -0.98
CA CYS A 144 3.96 -0.33 -0.60
C CYS A 144 3.62 -1.19 0.64
N GLY A 145 2.38 -1.14 1.14
CA GLY A 145 1.89 -2.07 2.16
C GLY A 145 2.50 -1.91 3.56
N LEU A 146 3.01 -0.72 3.87
CA LEU A 146 3.31 -0.30 5.26
C LEU A 146 2.03 -0.11 6.08
N MET A 147 0.91 0.20 5.42
CA MET A 147 -0.42 0.30 6.00
C MET A 147 -1.21 -1.01 5.83
N GLU A 148 -2.21 -1.20 6.68
CA GLU A 148 -2.91 -2.49 6.82
C GLU A 148 -3.85 -2.81 5.66
N ASP A 149 -4.48 -1.81 5.03
CA ASP A 149 -5.41 -2.04 3.92
C ASP A 149 -4.70 -2.62 2.68
N ILE A 150 -4.93 -3.92 2.47
CA ILE A 150 -4.45 -4.70 1.33
C ILE A 150 -5.06 -4.18 0.02
N ASN A 151 -6.21 -3.49 0.06
CA ASN A 151 -6.90 -3.02 -1.13
C ASN A 151 -6.25 -1.81 -1.81
N GLU A 152 -5.49 -1.00 -1.07
CA GLU A 152 -4.72 0.13 -1.59
C GLU A 152 -3.29 -0.24 -2.04
N ARG A 153 -2.79 -1.45 -1.74
CA ARG A 153 -1.45 -1.90 -2.13
C ARG A 153 -1.30 -2.04 -3.64
N CYS A 154 -0.30 -1.42 -4.26
CA CYS A 154 -0.09 -1.46 -5.71
C CYS A 154 1.33 -1.04 -6.12
N PRO A 155 2.00 -1.77 -7.04
CA PRO A 155 3.36 -1.48 -7.49
C PRO A 155 3.45 -0.31 -8.49
N VAL A 156 2.85 0.85 -8.18
CA VAL A 156 2.76 2.00 -9.11
C VAL A 156 4.15 2.59 -9.41
N PHE A 157 4.94 2.89 -8.37
CA PHE A 157 6.31 3.38 -8.56
C PHE A 157 7.21 2.35 -9.25
N LEU A 158 7.02 1.06 -8.94
CA LEU A 158 7.75 -0.05 -9.58
C LEU A 158 7.39 -0.18 -11.08
N GLN A 159 6.13 -0.03 -11.47
CA GLN A 159 5.71 0.01 -12.87
C GLN A 159 6.40 1.15 -13.64
N TRP A 160 6.53 2.32 -13.02
CA TRP A 160 7.26 3.46 -13.59
C TRP A 160 8.77 3.20 -13.73
N LEU A 161 9.40 2.58 -12.73
CA LEU A 161 10.81 2.16 -12.84
C LEU A 161 11.03 1.11 -13.94
N ASP A 162 10.07 0.22 -14.19
CA ASP A 162 10.13 -0.77 -15.30
C ASP A 162 10.00 -0.07 -16.68
N CYS A 163 9.17 0.98 -16.79
CA CYS A 163 9.19 1.84 -17.97
C CYS A 163 10.57 2.47 -18.21
N ILE A 164 11.22 3.00 -17.17
CA ILE A 164 12.55 3.60 -17.28
C ILE A 164 13.61 2.56 -17.63
N HIS A 165 13.55 1.36 -17.04
CA HIS A 165 14.40 0.23 -17.41
C HIS A 165 14.32 -0.05 -18.92
N ASN A 166 13.10 -0.16 -19.44
CA ASN A 166 12.86 -0.40 -20.87
C ASN A 166 13.36 0.73 -21.77
N ILE A 167 13.16 2.00 -21.38
CA ILE A 167 13.66 3.16 -22.12
C ILE A 167 15.20 3.22 -22.09
N ALA A 168 15.84 2.94 -20.95
CA ALA A 168 17.29 2.90 -20.82
C ALA A 168 17.94 1.77 -21.65
N LYS A 169 17.25 0.63 -21.82
CA LYS A 169 17.68 -0.44 -22.74
C LYS A 169 17.63 0.00 -24.21
N GLN A 170 16.70 0.87 -24.58
CA GLN A 170 16.59 1.44 -25.93
C GLN A 170 17.58 2.60 -26.18
N PHE A 171 17.97 3.34 -25.13
CA PHE A 171 18.94 4.45 -25.20
C PHE A 171 20.13 4.28 -24.23
N PRO A 172 21.06 3.33 -24.47
CA PRO A 172 22.09 2.93 -23.49
C PRO A 172 23.06 4.03 -23.03
N CYS A 173 23.17 5.13 -23.78
CA CYS A 173 24.06 6.25 -23.46
C CYS A 173 23.32 7.48 -22.89
N ALA A 174 21.98 7.49 -22.86
CA ALA A 174 21.20 8.68 -22.52
C ALA A 174 20.98 8.90 -21.01
N PHE A 175 21.32 7.91 -20.18
CA PHE A 175 21.07 7.91 -18.74
C PHE A 175 22.37 7.76 -17.95
N GLN A 176 22.55 8.58 -16.91
CA GLN A 176 23.70 8.52 -16.00
C GLN A 176 23.55 7.41 -14.95
N LEU A 177 22.32 7.02 -14.62
CA LEU A 177 22.00 5.87 -13.78
C LEU A 177 22.12 4.56 -14.58
N ASN A 178 22.72 3.52 -13.99
CA ASN A 178 22.81 2.18 -14.58
C ASN A 178 21.69 1.25 -14.07
N SER A 179 21.61 0.01 -14.61
CA SER A 179 20.59 -0.97 -14.20
C SER A 179 20.56 -1.25 -12.69
N ASN A 180 21.72 -1.23 -12.01
CA ASN A 180 21.80 -1.49 -10.57
C ASN A 180 21.23 -0.32 -9.74
N TYR A 181 21.32 0.92 -10.24
CA TYR A 181 20.63 2.07 -9.62
C TYR A 181 19.13 1.80 -9.53
N LEU A 182 18.50 1.44 -10.65
CA LEU A 182 17.07 1.18 -10.75
C LEU A 182 16.65 -0.04 -9.90
N VAL A 183 17.44 -1.12 -9.93
CA VAL A 183 17.17 -2.33 -9.11
C VAL A 183 17.25 -2.01 -7.62
N LYS A 184 18.25 -1.23 -7.19
CA LYS A 184 18.38 -0.85 -5.78
C LYS A 184 17.32 0.14 -5.34
N LEU A 185 16.91 1.08 -6.20
CA LEU A 185 15.81 1.99 -5.90
C LEU A 185 14.48 1.22 -5.75
N ALA A 186 14.20 0.26 -6.64
CA ALA A 186 13.04 -0.62 -6.53
C ALA A 186 13.06 -1.43 -5.22
N GLN A 187 14.18 -2.10 -4.90
CA GLN A 187 14.34 -2.85 -3.63
C GLN A 187 14.17 -1.96 -2.40
N HIS A 188 14.74 -0.75 -2.41
CA HIS A 188 14.68 0.14 -1.26
C HIS A 188 13.36 0.93 -1.14
N THR A 189 12.49 0.91 -2.15
CA THR A 189 11.10 1.37 -2.06
C THR A 189 10.29 0.55 -1.04
N TYR A 190 10.59 -0.74 -0.89
CA TYR A 190 9.87 -1.66 -0.01
C TYR A 190 10.68 -2.13 1.22
N SER A 191 12.01 -2.02 1.20
CA SER A 191 12.89 -2.50 2.28
C SER A 191 12.68 -1.86 3.65
N ASN A 192 12.09 -0.64 3.70
CA ASN A 192 11.93 0.17 4.92
C ASN A 192 13.25 0.52 5.65
N MET A 193 14.40 0.33 5.00
CA MET A 193 15.73 0.68 5.49
C MET A 193 16.02 2.19 5.48
N PHE A 194 15.32 2.94 4.63
CA PHE A 194 15.49 4.38 4.41
C PHE A 194 14.16 5.13 4.57
N GLY A 195 14.22 6.39 5.02
CA GLY A 195 13.04 7.23 5.22
C GLY A 195 12.39 7.75 3.94
N THR A 196 13.11 7.70 2.81
CA THR A 196 12.72 8.33 1.53
C THR A 196 11.29 7.99 1.11
N PHE A 197 10.87 6.73 1.26
CA PHE A 197 9.55 6.24 0.82
C PHE A 197 8.57 5.97 1.97
N LEU A 198 8.80 6.54 3.15
CA LEU A 198 7.89 6.41 4.29
C LEU A 198 6.81 7.50 4.29
N GLY A 199 5.59 7.14 4.71
CA GLY A 199 4.43 8.03 4.74
C GLY A 199 3.81 8.29 3.36
N ASN A 200 2.61 8.88 3.34
CA ASN A 200 1.84 9.10 2.11
C ASN A 200 1.96 10.52 1.53
N ASN A 201 2.52 11.48 2.29
CA ASN A 201 2.65 12.89 1.88
C ASN A 201 3.68 13.62 2.74
N SER A 202 4.05 14.85 2.33
CA SER A 202 5.06 15.65 3.05
C SER A 202 4.63 16.12 4.44
N ARG A 203 3.33 16.20 4.75
CA ARG A 203 2.85 16.51 6.10
C ARG A 203 3.15 15.35 7.06
N GLU A 204 2.74 14.14 6.71
CA GLU A 204 3.03 12.93 7.51
C GLU A 204 4.55 12.72 7.73
N ARG A 205 5.37 12.99 6.71
CA ARG A 205 6.85 12.92 6.83
C ARG A 205 7.42 13.99 7.77
N ALA A 206 6.85 15.20 7.77
CA ALA A 206 7.25 16.27 8.68
C ALA A 206 6.80 15.97 10.13
N ASP A 207 5.53 15.64 10.34
CA ASP A 207 4.95 15.34 11.66
C ASP A 207 5.71 14.20 12.36
N ARG A 208 6.01 13.12 11.61
CA ARG A 208 6.79 11.96 12.12
C ARG A 208 8.30 12.23 12.24
N ASN A 209 8.76 13.41 11.81
CA ASN A 209 10.16 13.85 11.80
C ASN A 209 11.09 12.89 11.02
N ILE A 210 10.65 12.38 9.87
CA ILE A 210 11.34 11.28 9.19
C ILE A 210 12.75 11.70 8.72
N ALA A 211 12.89 12.90 8.16
CA ALA A 211 14.17 13.41 7.64
C ALA A 211 15.27 13.59 8.70
N THR A 212 14.94 13.67 9.99
CA THR A 212 15.91 13.77 11.10
C THR A 212 16.09 12.46 11.87
N ARG A 213 15.21 11.47 11.65
CA ARG A 213 15.18 10.18 12.36
C ARG A 213 15.63 8.99 11.50
N THR A 214 15.91 9.20 10.21
CA THR A 214 16.22 8.14 9.24
C THR A 214 17.27 8.61 8.22
N PHE A 215 17.88 7.66 7.51
CA PHE A 215 18.75 7.95 6.37
C PHE A 215 17.95 8.01 5.06
N SER A 216 18.47 8.71 4.05
CA SER A 216 17.89 8.74 2.70
C SER A 216 18.60 7.75 1.76
N VAL A 217 17.83 7.09 0.89
CA VAL A 217 18.36 6.12 -0.10
C VAL A 217 19.32 6.79 -1.09
N TRP A 218 19.16 8.10 -1.33
CA TRP A 218 20.01 8.86 -2.23
C TRP A 218 21.48 8.87 -1.80
N THR A 219 21.76 8.79 -0.49
CA THR A 219 23.12 8.73 0.05
C THR A 219 23.87 7.48 -0.40
N ILE A 220 23.19 6.34 -0.56
CA ILE A 220 23.84 5.12 -1.12
C ILE A 220 23.85 5.14 -2.65
N LEU A 221 22.81 5.67 -3.30
CA LEU A 221 22.67 5.69 -4.75
C LEU A 221 23.60 6.68 -5.46
N GLN A 222 24.26 7.58 -4.72
CA GLN A 222 25.36 8.42 -5.20
C GLN A 222 26.69 7.65 -5.41
N SER A 223 26.79 6.39 -4.99
CA SER A 223 28.02 5.58 -5.16
C SER A 223 28.38 5.36 -6.64
N PRO A 224 29.67 5.46 -7.04
CA PRO A 224 30.11 5.27 -8.42
C PRO A 224 29.65 3.97 -9.09
N GLN A 225 29.41 2.90 -8.32
CA GLN A 225 28.92 1.60 -8.81
C GLN A 225 27.51 1.66 -9.45
N TYR A 226 26.77 2.75 -9.24
CA TYR A 226 25.45 2.99 -9.81
C TYR A 226 25.46 3.92 -11.04
N ILE A 227 26.64 4.40 -11.44
CA ILE A 227 26.84 5.22 -12.63
C ILE A 227 26.94 4.35 -13.88
N ASN A 228 26.37 4.83 -14.98
CA ASN A 228 26.53 4.28 -16.31
C ASN A 228 27.77 4.89 -16.98
N HIS A 229 28.81 4.09 -17.20
CA HIS A 229 30.05 4.55 -17.87
C HIS A 229 29.88 4.77 -19.39
N LEU A 230 28.74 4.40 -19.98
CA LEU A 230 28.37 4.76 -21.35
C LEU A 230 27.60 6.10 -21.44
N TYR A 231 27.33 6.75 -20.30
CA TYR A 231 26.57 8.00 -20.29
C TYR A 231 27.28 9.11 -21.08
N SER A 232 26.51 9.76 -21.95
CA SER A 232 26.90 10.98 -22.65
C SER A 232 25.75 11.97 -22.55
N ALA A 233 26.05 13.25 -22.33
CA ALA A 233 25.03 14.30 -22.33
C ALA A 233 24.36 14.38 -23.71
N GLN A 234 23.03 14.32 -23.72
CA GLN A 234 22.22 14.13 -24.93
C GLN A 234 20.99 15.04 -24.87
N GLU A 235 21.12 16.25 -25.40
CA GLU A 235 20.08 17.30 -25.37
C GLU A 235 18.79 16.91 -26.09
N GLN A 236 18.80 15.91 -26.97
CA GLN A 236 17.60 15.52 -27.72
C GLN A 236 16.53 14.85 -26.84
N VAL A 237 15.27 15.09 -27.18
CA VAL A 237 14.11 14.37 -26.64
C VAL A 237 14.16 12.88 -27.04
N LEU A 238 13.88 12.00 -26.09
CA LEU A 238 13.84 10.56 -26.31
C LEU A 238 12.46 10.10 -26.81
N TRP A 239 12.45 9.39 -27.95
CA TRP A 239 11.25 8.82 -28.55
C TRP A 239 11.31 7.28 -28.54
N PRO A 240 11.08 6.62 -27.39
CA PRO A 240 11.14 5.16 -27.27
C PRO A 240 10.03 4.47 -28.09
N SER A 241 10.31 3.25 -28.55
CA SER A 241 9.25 2.36 -29.00
C SER A 241 8.43 1.86 -27.82
N CYS A 242 7.12 2.05 -27.89
CA CYS A 242 6.16 1.53 -26.92
C CYS A 242 5.50 0.22 -27.37
N ASN A 243 5.93 -0.43 -28.47
CA ASN A 243 5.36 -1.73 -28.85
C ASN A 243 5.75 -2.81 -27.85
N ILE A 244 4.81 -3.68 -27.47
CA ILE A 244 5.03 -4.79 -26.52
C ILE A 244 6.23 -5.70 -26.92
N ARG A 245 6.51 -5.83 -28.22
CA ARG A 245 7.63 -6.64 -28.75
C ARG A 245 9.02 -6.02 -28.54
N ASP A 246 9.07 -4.70 -28.35
CA ASP A 246 10.29 -3.91 -28.15
C ASP A 246 10.57 -3.67 -26.66
N LEU A 247 9.67 -4.17 -25.80
CA LEU A 247 9.81 -4.18 -24.34
C LEU A 247 10.36 -5.54 -23.88
N GLN A 248 11.16 -5.50 -22.81
CA GLN A 248 11.77 -6.65 -22.17
C GLN A 248 11.25 -6.78 -20.74
N LEU A 249 11.09 -8.02 -20.27
CA LEU A 249 10.91 -8.26 -18.84
C LEU A 249 12.21 -7.90 -18.12
N TRP A 250 12.11 -7.11 -17.04
CA TRP A 250 13.22 -6.74 -16.17
C TRP A 250 13.72 -7.95 -15.35
N ARG A 251 14.45 -8.84 -16.02
CA ARG A 251 14.94 -10.12 -15.46
C ARG A 251 15.78 -9.91 -14.21
N GLU A 252 16.64 -8.90 -14.21
CA GLU A 252 17.54 -8.55 -13.11
C GLU A 252 16.79 -8.27 -11.79
N LEU A 253 15.52 -7.86 -11.86
CA LEU A 253 14.67 -7.60 -10.71
C LEU A 253 13.71 -8.77 -10.41
N TYR A 254 12.97 -9.26 -11.41
CA TYR A 254 11.87 -10.22 -11.19
C TYR A 254 12.27 -11.69 -11.17
N LEU A 255 13.41 -12.04 -11.76
CA LEU A 255 14.00 -13.39 -11.66
C LEU A 255 15.21 -13.41 -10.71
N GLY A 256 15.64 -12.24 -10.23
CA GLY A 256 16.85 -12.04 -9.46
C GLY A 256 18.14 -12.27 -10.27
N VAL A 257 19.27 -12.15 -9.58
CA VAL A 257 20.58 -12.52 -10.12
C VAL A 257 20.72 -14.04 -10.05
N SER A 258 20.93 -14.69 -11.19
CA SER A 258 21.44 -16.07 -11.20
C SER A 258 22.83 -16.05 -10.57
N THR A 259 23.00 -16.79 -9.46
CA THR A 259 24.13 -16.65 -8.52
C THR A 259 25.44 -17.28 -9.03
N ALA A 260 25.86 -16.89 -10.24
CA ALA A 260 27.15 -17.23 -10.83
C ALA A 260 28.27 -16.30 -10.36
N LEU A 261 27.95 -15.04 -10.02
CA LEU A 261 28.93 -14.04 -9.54
C LEU A 261 29.18 -14.16 -8.04
N ASP A 262 28.17 -14.49 -7.23
CA ASP A 262 28.30 -14.67 -5.77
C ASP A 262 29.12 -15.92 -5.37
N ASN A 263 29.46 -16.78 -6.34
CA ASN A 263 30.28 -17.98 -6.15
C ASN A 263 31.71 -17.84 -6.71
N LEU A 264 32.09 -16.66 -7.21
CA LEU A 264 33.50 -16.38 -7.47
C LEU A 264 34.21 -16.17 -6.12
N PRO A 265 35.28 -16.93 -5.80
CA PRO A 265 36.07 -16.65 -4.61
C PRO A 265 36.63 -15.23 -4.74
N ALA A 266 36.56 -14.46 -3.66
CA ALA A 266 37.04 -13.07 -3.65
C ALA A 266 38.50 -13.01 -4.16
N PRO A 267 38.82 -12.14 -5.12
CA PRO A 267 40.15 -12.11 -5.72
C PRO A 267 41.20 -11.79 -4.65
N GLN A 268 42.08 -12.76 -4.37
CA GLN A 268 43.19 -12.57 -3.46
C GLN A 268 44.11 -11.47 -4.01
N ALA A 269 44.29 -10.41 -3.23
CA ALA A 269 44.95 -9.17 -3.65
C ALA A 269 46.49 -9.28 -3.60
N ASP A 270 47.05 -10.32 -4.21
CA ASP A 270 48.48 -10.68 -4.17
C ASP A 270 49.11 -10.79 -5.57
N LEU A 271 48.94 -9.77 -6.42
CA LEU A 271 49.57 -9.69 -7.75
C LEU A 271 50.21 -8.33 -8.08
N PHE A 272 50.85 -7.69 -7.10
CA PHE A 272 51.84 -6.61 -7.34
C PHE A 272 53.06 -6.70 -6.40
N ALA A 273 53.67 -7.89 -6.32
CA ALA A 273 55.05 -8.04 -5.84
C ALA A 273 56.01 -7.97 -7.05
N SER A 274 56.80 -6.90 -7.15
CA SER A 274 57.68 -6.66 -8.29
C SER A 274 58.76 -7.72 -8.44
N SER A 275 58.93 -8.25 -9.65
CA SER A 275 60.04 -9.14 -10.00
C SER A 275 61.39 -8.46 -9.86
N ASN A 276 62.30 -9.03 -9.07
CA ASN A 276 63.74 -8.82 -9.24
C ASN A 276 64.53 -10.07 -8.87
N GLN A 277 65.70 -10.16 -9.49
CA GLN A 277 66.74 -11.19 -9.39
C GLN A 277 67.22 -11.40 -7.93
N ASP A 278 67.86 -12.50 -7.53
CA ASP A 278 68.74 -13.38 -8.33
C ASP A 278 68.92 -14.81 -7.72
N SER A 279 69.89 -15.58 -8.24
CA SER A 279 70.42 -16.89 -7.77
C SER A 279 70.53 -17.07 -6.22
N ASN A 280 70.58 -18.29 -5.62
CA ASN A 280 71.52 -19.38 -5.92
C ASN A 280 71.27 -20.70 -5.10
N ALA A 281 71.80 -21.82 -5.61
CA ALA A 281 72.31 -23.04 -4.92
C ALA A 281 71.56 -23.82 -3.79
N LYS A 282 71.34 -25.12 -4.09
CA LYS A 282 71.63 -26.34 -3.29
C LYS A 282 70.71 -26.88 -2.16
N SER A 283 70.53 -28.21 -2.24
CA SER A 283 70.09 -29.21 -1.24
C SER A 283 71.28 -29.60 -0.29
N PRO A 284 71.14 -30.39 0.82
CA PRO A 284 70.35 -31.64 0.95
C PRO A 284 69.69 -31.92 2.35
N THR A 285 69.34 -33.20 2.59
CA THR A 285 68.52 -33.81 3.68
C THR A 285 69.35 -34.73 4.62
N PRO A 286 68.76 -35.46 5.61
CA PRO A 286 67.78 -35.10 6.64
C PRO A 286 68.42 -35.14 8.07
N PRO A 287 68.54 -36.23 8.88
CA PRO A 287 67.64 -37.34 9.33
C PRO A 287 67.45 -37.50 10.89
N PHE A 288 66.49 -38.34 11.32
CA PHE A 288 66.34 -39.00 12.67
C PHE A 288 66.12 -38.10 13.93
N SER A 289 65.53 -38.56 15.06
CA SER A 289 64.89 -39.85 15.46
C SER A 289 63.93 -39.70 16.68
N ASP A 290 62.98 -40.65 16.78
CA ASP A 290 62.35 -41.27 17.97
C ASP A 290 61.47 -40.50 18.99
N ASN A 291 60.29 -41.12 19.25
CA ASN A 291 59.57 -41.35 20.51
C ASN A 291 59.49 -40.28 21.62
N ASP A 292 58.26 -40.00 22.08
CA ASP A 292 57.75 -40.79 23.22
C ASP A 292 56.21 -40.90 23.26
N SER A 293 55.67 -41.75 24.14
CA SER A 293 54.27 -42.20 24.10
C SER A 293 53.45 -41.93 25.38
N ALA A 294 52.19 -41.55 25.21
CA ALA A 294 51.16 -41.54 26.28
C ALA A 294 49.76 -41.74 25.66
N SER A 295 49.00 -42.72 26.17
CA SER A 295 47.74 -43.17 25.54
C SER A 295 46.61 -43.48 26.53
N VAL A 296 45.49 -42.77 26.37
CA VAL A 296 44.16 -43.07 26.93
C VAL A 296 43.16 -42.31 26.03
N SER A 297 42.52 -42.90 25.01
CA SER A 297 41.45 -43.93 25.03
C SER A 297 40.12 -43.41 25.61
N ALA A 298 38.94 -43.57 24.99
CA ALA A 298 38.58 -44.14 23.67
C ALA A 298 37.10 -43.76 23.31
N LEU A 299 36.50 -44.50 22.35
CA LEU A 299 35.13 -44.44 21.79
C LEU A 299 35.02 -43.61 20.50
N GLN A 300 35.45 -44.14 19.33
CA GLN A 300 34.90 -45.23 18.48
C GLN A 300 33.93 -44.76 17.40
N ASP A 301 34.11 -45.32 16.21
CA ASP A 301 33.52 -44.88 14.95
C ASP A 301 32.05 -45.26 14.75
N SER A 302 31.34 -44.43 13.97
CA SER A 302 30.50 -44.94 12.88
C SER A 302 30.31 -43.87 11.81
N ALA A 303 30.89 -44.09 10.62
CA ALA A 303 30.71 -43.20 9.48
C ALA A 303 29.33 -43.40 8.85
N SER A 304 28.61 -42.31 8.55
CA SER A 304 27.41 -42.39 7.69
C SER A 304 27.15 -41.11 6.90
N ALA A 305 26.72 -41.33 5.65
CA ALA A 305 26.02 -40.42 4.73
C ALA A 305 26.44 -38.93 4.70
N SER A 306 27.11 -38.58 3.59
CA SER A 306 27.09 -37.26 2.95
C SER A 306 25.75 -36.52 3.08
N GLY A 307 25.70 -35.49 3.93
CA GLY A 307 24.54 -34.62 4.07
C GLY A 307 24.38 -33.68 2.87
N CYS A 308 23.45 -34.01 1.96
CA CYS A 308 23.11 -33.13 0.84
C CYS A 308 22.53 -31.81 1.34
N SER A 309 23.20 -30.69 1.03
CA SER A 309 22.76 -29.32 1.35
C SER A 309 21.45 -28.99 0.65
N ARG A 310 20.32 -29.27 1.32
CA ARG A 310 18.99 -28.88 0.84
C ARG A 310 18.97 -27.36 0.60
N PRO A 311 18.55 -26.88 -0.59
CA PRO A 311 18.42 -25.45 -0.82
C PRO A 311 17.36 -24.88 0.13
N ILE A 312 17.77 -23.94 0.98
CA ILE A 312 16.85 -23.20 1.85
C ILE A 312 15.87 -22.45 0.93
N PRO A 313 14.54 -22.63 1.08
CA PRO A 313 13.57 -21.92 0.26
C PRO A 313 13.80 -20.40 0.33
N LEU A 314 14.00 -19.77 -0.82
CA LEU A 314 13.94 -18.33 -0.95
C LEU A 314 12.49 -17.89 -0.72
N VAL A 315 12.19 -17.50 0.52
CA VAL A 315 10.93 -16.84 0.87
C VAL A 315 10.94 -15.48 0.17
N LEU A 316 10.06 -15.31 -0.82
CA LEU A 316 9.75 -13.99 -1.38
C LEU A 316 8.97 -13.18 -0.35
N ASP A 317 9.15 -11.87 -0.33
CA ASP A 317 8.35 -11.01 0.54
C ASP A 317 6.85 -11.06 0.13
N PRO A 318 5.90 -11.18 1.07
CA PRO A 318 4.48 -11.24 0.72
C PRO A 318 3.98 -9.94 0.10
N VAL A 319 4.53 -8.79 0.50
CA VAL A 319 4.08 -7.45 0.10
C VAL A 319 4.54 -7.12 -1.32
N ASP A 320 5.85 -7.10 -1.58
CA ASP A 320 6.40 -6.70 -2.89
C ASP A 320 6.69 -7.89 -3.82
N GLY A 321 7.06 -9.06 -3.29
CA GLY A 321 7.44 -10.22 -4.08
C GLY A 321 8.82 -10.17 -4.69
N LEU A 322 9.63 -9.19 -4.32
CA LEU A 322 11.05 -9.17 -4.65
C LEU A 322 11.78 -10.20 -3.79
N THR A 323 12.94 -10.65 -4.27
CA THR A 323 13.87 -11.43 -3.46
C THR A 323 14.34 -10.55 -2.29
N PRO A 324 14.13 -10.94 -1.02
CA PRO A 324 14.52 -10.11 0.11
C PRO A 324 16.02 -9.79 0.09
N LEU A 325 16.36 -8.53 0.38
CA LEU A 325 17.74 -8.08 0.52
C LEU A 325 18.45 -8.93 1.58
N ARG A 326 19.38 -9.79 1.14
CA ARG A 326 20.25 -10.62 1.99
C ARG A 326 21.37 -9.81 2.64
N ASP A 327 21.01 -8.73 3.32
CA ASP A 327 21.89 -7.95 4.19
C ASP A 327 21.63 -8.36 5.65
N HIS A 328 22.69 -8.52 6.43
CA HIS A 328 22.61 -8.75 7.88
C HIS A 328 21.89 -7.60 8.61
N ILE A 329 21.99 -6.36 8.13
CA ILE A 329 21.24 -5.22 8.67
C ILE A 329 19.75 -5.41 8.43
N GLN A 330 19.34 -5.78 7.21
CA GLN A 330 17.94 -6.03 6.87
C GLN A 330 17.37 -7.23 7.65
N GLN A 331 18.14 -8.31 7.79
CA GLN A 331 17.79 -9.47 8.61
C GLN A 331 17.56 -9.07 10.07
N ARG A 332 18.45 -8.26 10.65
CA ARG A 332 18.30 -7.77 12.03
C ARG A 332 17.13 -6.80 12.19
N LEU A 333 16.84 -5.96 11.18
CA LEU A 333 15.67 -5.09 11.16
C LEU A 333 14.38 -5.91 11.20
N SER A 334 14.24 -6.90 10.31
CA SER A 334 13.06 -7.79 10.29
C SER A 334 12.91 -8.59 11.58
N GLN A 335 14.01 -9.04 12.17
CA GLN A 335 14.00 -9.69 13.48
C GLN A 335 13.52 -8.74 14.58
N MET A 336 14.02 -7.49 14.62
CA MET A 336 13.58 -6.48 15.59
C MET A 336 12.10 -6.12 15.43
N VAL A 337 11.59 -5.99 14.20
CA VAL A 337 10.16 -5.75 13.94
C VAL A 337 9.31 -6.93 14.44
N LEU A 338 9.74 -8.17 14.21
CA LEU A 338 9.02 -9.36 14.70
C LEU A 338 9.07 -9.48 16.23
N GLU A 339 10.23 -9.21 16.85
CA GLU A 339 10.39 -9.12 18.30
C GLU A 339 9.51 -8.02 18.91
N HIS A 340 9.33 -6.89 18.23
CA HIS A 340 8.47 -5.79 18.67
C HIS A 340 6.98 -6.15 18.55
N LYS A 341 6.51 -6.65 17.39
CA LYS A 341 5.11 -7.08 17.23
C LYS A 341 4.72 -8.20 18.20
N SER A 342 5.63 -9.13 18.49
CA SER A 342 5.41 -10.18 19.48
C SER A 342 5.22 -9.62 20.90
N LYS A 343 5.98 -8.57 21.27
CA LYS A 343 5.83 -7.84 22.55
C LYS A 343 4.55 -7.00 22.59
N GLU A 344 4.22 -6.33 21.49
CA GLU A 344 2.99 -5.54 21.32
C GLU A 344 1.77 -6.41 21.59
N SER A 345 1.61 -7.54 20.88
CA SER A 345 0.53 -8.49 21.14
C SER A 345 0.66 -9.26 22.44
N ALA A 346 1.80 -9.26 23.14
CA ALA A 346 1.87 -9.74 24.52
C ALA A 346 1.29 -8.70 25.50
N LEU A 347 1.67 -7.43 25.36
CA LEU A 347 1.17 -6.31 26.17
C LEU A 347 -0.34 -6.06 25.96
N GLU A 348 -0.86 -6.22 24.74
CA GLU A 348 -2.30 -6.15 24.46
C GLU A 348 -3.09 -7.21 25.26
N ARG A 349 -2.58 -8.46 25.32
CA ARG A 349 -3.17 -9.55 26.11
C ARG A 349 -3.02 -9.34 27.62
N GLU A 350 -1.89 -8.80 28.07
CA GLU A 350 -1.67 -8.45 29.48
C GLU A 350 -2.58 -7.30 29.92
N LEU A 351 -2.76 -6.28 29.08
CA LEU A 351 -3.70 -5.17 29.30
C LEU A 351 -5.15 -5.67 29.35
N HIS A 352 -5.54 -6.56 28.43
CA HIS A 352 -6.88 -7.14 28.38
C HIS A 352 -7.18 -8.00 29.61
N THR A 353 -6.28 -8.92 29.99
CA THR A 353 -6.46 -9.74 31.21
C THR A 353 -6.44 -8.90 32.49
N THR A 354 -5.58 -7.87 32.57
CA THR A 354 -5.58 -6.89 33.68
C THR A 354 -6.91 -6.14 33.77
N ARG A 355 -7.47 -5.71 32.64
CA ARG A 355 -8.78 -5.02 32.60
C ARG A 355 -9.92 -5.91 33.09
N LEU A 356 -9.96 -7.16 32.64
CA LEU A 356 -10.94 -8.15 33.11
C LEU A 356 -10.82 -8.42 34.62
N ALA A 357 -9.59 -8.55 35.15
CA ALA A 357 -9.36 -8.74 36.57
C ALA A 357 -9.82 -7.54 37.42
N LEU A 358 -9.61 -6.31 36.95
CA LEU A 358 -10.10 -5.09 37.62
C LEU A 358 -11.64 -5.02 37.64
N LEU A 359 -12.30 -5.34 36.52
CA LEU A 359 -13.77 -5.40 36.45
C LEU A 359 -14.34 -6.44 37.44
N GLN A 360 -13.71 -7.60 37.58
CA GLN A 360 -14.10 -8.61 38.56
C GLN A 360 -13.89 -8.14 40.01
N GLN A 361 -12.82 -7.40 40.31
CA GLN A 361 -12.57 -6.85 41.65
C GLN A 361 -13.60 -5.79 42.06
N VAL A 362 -13.99 -4.89 41.14
CA VAL A 362 -15.06 -3.89 41.39
C VAL A 362 -16.40 -4.58 41.68
N CYS A 363 -16.74 -5.64 40.92
CA CYS A 363 -17.94 -6.45 41.17
C CYS A 363 -17.95 -7.10 42.57
N HIS A 364 -16.79 -7.55 43.07
CA HIS A 364 -16.70 -8.20 44.39
C HIS A 364 -16.93 -7.24 45.58
N GLN A 365 -16.71 -5.94 45.41
CA GLN A 365 -17.00 -4.94 46.44
C GLN A 365 -18.50 -4.63 46.57
N CYS A 366 -19.31 -4.93 45.55
CA CYS A 366 -20.78 -4.83 45.63
C CYS A 366 -21.41 -5.96 46.47
N SER A 367 -20.69 -7.06 46.71
CA SER A 367 -21.20 -8.28 47.37
C SER A 367 -20.78 -8.41 48.84
N THR A 368 -20.03 -7.45 49.40
CA THR A 368 -19.40 -7.58 50.72
C THR A 368 -19.84 -6.55 51.76
N THR A 369 -20.63 -5.55 51.40
CA THR A 369 -21.38 -4.69 52.33
C THR A 369 -22.82 -5.19 52.48
N GLY A 370 -23.07 -5.92 53.58
CA GLY A 370 -24.39 -6.48 53.88
C GLY A 370 -25.49 -5.42 54.06
N ALA A 371 -26.72 -5.77 53.68
CA ALA A 371 -27.85 -4.84 53.67
C ALA A 371 -28.22 -4.31 55.07
N GLN A 372 -28.42 -2.99 55.16
CA GLN A 372 -29.19 -2.38 56.24
C GLN A 372 -29.96 -1.17 55.69
N GLU A 373 -31.28 -1.17 55.88
CA GLU A 373 -32.20 -0.21 55.25
C GLU A 373 -32.20 1.16 55.94
N ARG A 374 -32.14 2.25 55.16
CA ARG A 374 -32.96 3.47 55.32
C ARG A 374 -32.81 4.43 54.12
N PRO A 375 -33.78 5.34 53.88
CA PRO A 375 -33.81 6.22 52.71
C PRO A 375 -33.13 7.58 52.94
N ASP A 376 -33.17 8.41 51.88
CA ASP A 376 -32.92 9.86 51.82
C ASP A 376 -31.46 10.35 51.99
N ASP A 377 -30.76 10.63 50.87
CA ASP A 377 -30.46 12.00 50.39
C ASP A 377 -29.84 11.99 48.96
N ASP A 378 -29.64 13.16 48.35
CA ASP A 378 -29.12 13.39 46.98
C ASP A 378 -27.62 13.02 46.79
N GLY A 379 -27.23 12.59 45.58
CA GLY A 379 -25.93 11.94 45.34
C GLY A 379 -25.57 11.63 43.89
N SER A 380 -25.66 12.62 42.99
CA SER A 380 -25.32 12.45 41.55
C SER A 380 -23.84 12.10 41.26
N VAL A 381 -23.54 10.82 40.99
CA VAL A 381 -22.53 10.40 39.99
C VAL A 381 -23.00 9.10 39.29
N CYS A 382 -23.03 9.09 37.96
CA CYS A 382 -23.12 7.86 37.16
C CYS A 382 -22.08 7.92 36.03
N SER A 383 -20.93 7.30 36.25
CA SER A 383 -19.88 7.15 35.23
C SER A 383 -20.08 5.84 34.47
N THR A 384 -20.65 5.93 33.26
CA THR A 384 -20.73 4.80 32.33
C THR A 384 -19.35 4.51 31.73
N GLU A 385 -18.56 3.69 32.41
CA GLU A 385 -17.40 3.01 31.81
C GLU A 385 -17.89 2.00 30.76
N VAL A 386 -17.42 2.14 29.52
CA VAL A 386 -17.84 1.31 28.38
C VAL A 386 -17.18 -0.07 28.46
N SER A 387 -17.93 -1.15 28.20
CA SER A 387 -17.34 -2.50 28.07
C SER A 387 -16.46 -2.58 26.81
N TRP A 388 -15.29 -3.20 26.94
CA TRP A 388 -14.39 -3.50 25.82
C TRP A 388 -14.07 -5.00 25.80
N GLU A 389 -15.13 -5.81 25.74
CA GLU A 389 -15.02 -7.21 25.38
C GLU A 389 -14.62 -7.31 23.90
N ALA A 390 -13.70 -8.23 23.61
CA ALA A 390 -13.23 -8.44 22.25
C ALA A 390 -14.28 -9.23 21.47
N VAL A 391 -14.87 -8.61 20.45
CA VAL A 391 -15.68 -9.33 19.47
C VAL A 391 -14.72 -10.23 18.68
N GLU A 392 -14.90 -11.55 18.76
CA GLU A 392 -14.15 -12.48 17.93
C GLU A 392 -14.44 -12.20 16.45
N GLU A 393 -13.41 -12.14 15.58
CA GLU A 393 -13.58 -11.99 14.13
C GLU A 393 -14.19 -13.28 13.52
N GLN A 394 -15.49 -13.44 13.69
CA GLN A 394 -16.29 -14.39 12.95
C GLN A 394 -16.34 -13.95 11.49
N GLU A 395 -15.89 -14.80 10.55
CA GLU A 395 -15.77 -14.46 9.13
C GLU A 395 -17.12 -13.99 8.54
N VAL A 396 -17.30 -12.66 8.42
CA VAL A 396 -18.50 -12.08 7.84
C VAL A 396 -18.50 -12.33 6.33
N LEU A 397 -19.27 -13.32 5.90
CA LEU A 397 -19.57 -13.57 4.50
C LEU A 397 -20.25 -12.33 3.91
N PRO A 398 -19.60 -11.58 2.99
CA PRO A 398 -20.09 -10.28 2.56
C PRO A 398 -21.42 -10.42 1.82
N THR A 399 -22.39 -9.55 2.13
CA THR A 399 -23.70 -9.53 1.46
C THR A 399 -23.55 -9.54 -0.06
N LEU A 400 -24.13 -10.55 -0.72
CA LEU A 400 -24.05 -10.68 -2.19
C LEU A 400 -25.04 -9.72 -2.88
N TRP A 401 -24.52 -8.62 -3.44
CA TRP A 401 -25.31 -7.62 -4.15
C TRP A 401 -25.82 -8.12 -5.50
N VAL A 402 -27.14 -8.04 -5.72
CA VAL A 402 -27.76 -8.39 -7.01
C VAL A 402 -27.52 -7.26 -8.03
N PRO A 403 -26.92 -7.53 -9.21
CA PRO A 403 -26.71 -6.51 -10.24
C PRO A 403 -28.03 -5.95 -10.77
N ASP A 404 -28.13 -4.62 -10.95
CA ASP A 404 -29.36 -3.96 -11.40
C ASP A 404 -29.94 -4.54 -12.69
N HIS A 405 -29.09 -4.96 -13.64
CA HIS A 405 -29.53 -5.51 -14.92
C HIS A 405 -30.19 -6.89 -14.80
N ALA A 406 -29.92 -7.64 -13.73
CA ALA A 406 -30.52 -8.95 -13.47
C ALA A 406 -31.96 -8.86 -12.91
N VAL A 407 -32.44 -7.65 -12.56
CA VAL A 407 -33.73 -7.46 -11.88
C VAL A 407 -34.69 -6.62 -12.72
N SER A 408 -35.78 -7.22 -13.17
CA SER A 408 -36.86 -6.54 -13.92
C SER A 408 -38.04 -6.09 -13.04
N HIS A 409 -38.21 -6.69 -11.86
CA HIS A 409 -39.34 -6.46 -10.95
C HIS A 409 -38.88 -6.33 -9.50
N CYS A 410 -39.58 -5.56 -8.68
CA CYS A 410 -39.25 -5.34 -7.27
C CYS A 410 -39.26 -6.65 -6.48
N MET A 411 -38.19 -6.95 -5.73
CA MET A 411 -38.04 -8.17 -4.92
C MET A 411 -38.88 -8.18 -3.63
N GLY A 412 -40.00 -7.46 -3.61
CA GLY A 412 -40.96 -7.35 -2.49
C GLY A 412 -42.40 -7.25 -3.00
N CYS A 413 -42.76 -6.13 -3.65
CA CYS A 413 -44.11 -5.98 -4.24
C CYS A 413 -44.28 -6.56 -5.66
N HIS A 414 -43.24 -7.18 -6.24
CA HIS A 414 -43.22 -7.78 -7.59
C HIS A 414 -43.63 -6.88 -8.78
N ASN A 415 -43.86 -5.58 -8.56
CA ASN A 415 -44.13 -4.60 -9.62
C ASN A 415 -42.90 -4.37 -10.51
N GLN A 416 -43.11 -4.22 -11.82
CA GLN A 416 -42.05 -3.99 -12.81
C GLN A 416 -41.34 -2.65 -12.59
N PHE A 417 -40.02 -2.63 -12.74
CA PHE A 417 -39.22 -1.40 -12.72
C PHE A 417 -39.28 -0.68 -14.08
N TRP A 418 -39.42 0.64 -14.05
CA TRP A 418 -39.48 1.51 -15.24
C TRP A 418 -39.06 2.94 -14.85
N LEU A 419 -39.05 3.89 -15.80
CA LEU A 419 -38.52 5.26 -15.57
C LEU A 419 -39.10 5.97 -14.32
N GLY A 420 -40.38 5.75 -14.00
CA GLY A 420 -41.05 6.30 -12.80
C GLY A 420 -40.92 5.44 -11.53
N ARG A 421 -40.53 4.16 -11.64
CA ARG A 421 -40.30 3.26 -10.48
C ARG A 421 -38.82 2.84 -10.48
N ARG A 422 -38.00 3.60 -9.75
CA ARG A 422 -36.54 3.39 -9.65
C ARG A 422 -36.17 2.20 -8.75
N LYS A 423 -34.94 1.72 -8.94
CA LYS A 423 -34.33 0.59 -8.22
C LYS A 423 -33.53 1.07 -7.01
N HIS A 424 -33.62 0.33 -5.91
CA HIS A 424 -32.93 0.63 -4.65
C HIS A 424 -32.51 -0.67 -3.96
N HIS A 425 -31.22 -0.87 -3.70
CA HIS A 425 -30.72 -2.03 -2.94
C HIS A 425 -30.99 -1.91 -1.44
N CYS A 426 -31.37 -3.03 -0.81
CA CYS A 426 -31.23 -3.21 0.64
C CYS A 426 -29.76 -3.49 0.97
N ARG A 427 -29.16 -2.72 1.89
CA ARG A 427 -27.75 -2.91 2.27
C ARG A 427 -27.50 -4.17 3.10
N SER A 428 -28.52 -4.70 3.80
CA SER A 428 -28.40 -5.91 4.64
C SER A 428 -28.67 -7.23 3.90
N CYS A 429 -29.14 -7.21 2.65
CA CYS A 429 -29.44 -8.45 1.92
C CYS A 429 -29.21 -8.40 0.39
N GLY A 430 -28.64 -7.32 -0.15
CA GLY A 430 -28.20 -7.20 -1.55
C GLY A 430 -29.30 -7.17 -2.61
N LYS A 431 -30.56 -7.46 -2.24
CA LYS A 431 -31.75 -7.49 -3.11
C LYS A 431 -32.23 -6.09 -3.51
N VAL A 432 -32.97 -6.01 -4.62
CA VAL A 432 -33.39 -4.75 -5.28
C VAL A 432 -34.90 -4.51 -5.15
N PHE A 433 -35.25 -3.35 -4.61
CA PHE A 433 -36.61 -2.94 -4.25
C PHE A 433 -36.98 -1.58 -4.88
N CYS A 434 -38.26 -1.21 -4.85
CA CYS A 434 -38.71 0.17 -5.02
C CYS A 434 -38.65 0.92 -3.68
N ALA A 435 -38.84 2.25 -3.71
CA ALA A 435 -38.87 3.08 -2.50
C ALA A 435 -39.88 2.57 -1.47
N ASP A 436 -41.10 2.25 -1.89
CA ASP A 436 -42.20 1.75 -1.05
C ASP A 436 -41.87 0.45 -0.30
N CYS A 437 -41.03 -0.41 -0.87
CA CYS A 437 -40.58 -1.67 -0.25
C CYS A 437 -39.24 -1.56 0.48
N SER A 438 -38.60 -0.38 0.42
CA SER A 438 -37.36 -0.07 1.15
C SER A 438 -37.39 1.33 1.79
N PRO A 439 -38.46 1.68 2.55
CA PRO A 439 -38.63 3.05 3.05
C PRO A 439 -37.65 3.40 4.18
N ASN A 440 -37.15 2.40 4.89
CA ASN A 440 -36.46 2.57 6.17
C ASN A 440 -34.93 2.56 6.04
N THR A 441 -34.26 3.09 7.06
CA THR A 441 -32.81 3.10 7.21
C THR A 441 -32.40 2.52 8.56
N LEU A 442 -31.31 1.76 8.59
CA LEU A 442 -30.74 1.15 9.78
C LEU A 442 -29.20 1.19 9.65
N PRO A 443 -28.41 1.47 10.71
CA PRO A 443 -26.98 1.19 10.69
C PRO A 443 -26.76 -0.33 10.62
N LEU A 444 -25.69 -0.77 9.95
CA LEU A 444 -25.34 -2.18 9.82
C LEU A 444 -23.87 -2.38 10.24
N PRO A 445 -23.57 -2.50 11.54
CA PRO A 445 -22.20 -2.68 12.05
C PRO A 445 -21.51 -3.93 11.48
N GLU A 446 -22.26 -5.01 11.28
CA GLU A 446 -21.78 -6.27 10.66
C GLU A 446 -21.18 -6.04 9.25
N GLU A 447 -21.71 -5.09 8.48
CA GLU A 447 -21.23 -4.69 7.15
C GLU A 447 -20.35 -3.42 7.19
N GLN A 448 -19.88 -3.01 8.40
CA GLN A 448 -19.10 -1.79 8.67
C GLN A 448 -19.80 -0.47 8.26
N LEU A 449 -21.13 -0.49 8.13
CA LEU A 449 -21.95 0.66 7.74
C LEU A 449 -22.60 1.32 8.98
N TYR A 450 -21.79 2.06 9.75
CA TYR A 450 -22.22 2.70 11.00
C TYR A 450 -23.25 3.83 10.82
N GLU A 451 -23.31 4.45 9.63
CA GLU A 451 -24.35 5.43 9.28
C GLU A 451 -25.65 4.75 8.82
N PRO A 452 -26.85 5.31 9.10
CA PRO A 452 -28.13 4.68 8.72
C PRO A 452 -28.30 4.46 7.21
N VAL A 453 -28.19 3.22 6.76
CA VAL A 453 -28.29 2.82 5.35
C VAL A 453 -29.63 2.19 5.00
N ARG A 454 -30.07 2.34 3.75
CA ARG A 454 -31.39 1.86 3.28
C ARG A 454 -31.52 0.34 3.35
N VAL A 455 -32.58 -0.12 4.00
CA VAL A 455 -32.96 -1.54 4.10
C VAL A 455 -34.37 -1.78 3.55
N CYS A 456 -34.69 -3.03 3.18
CA CYS A 456 -36.08 -3.39 2.87
C CYS A 456 -36.93 -3.49 4.14
N ALA A 457 -38.25 -3.50 3.98
CA ALA A 457 -39.18 -3.67 5.10
C ALA A 457 -38.86 -4.93 5.94
N ASP A 458 -38.59 -6.06 5.27
CA ASP A 458 -38.28 -7.33 5.91
C ASP A 458 -37.04 -7.24 6.80
N CYS A 459 -35.91 -6.74 6.26
CA CYS A 459 -34.65 -6.53 6.98
C CYS A 459 -34.76 -5.51 8.12
N TYR A 460 -35.69 -4.55 8.03
CA TYR A 460 -35.97 -3.61 9.12
C TYR A 460 -36.84 -4.22 10.23
N SER A 461 -37.64 -5.24 9.91
CA SER A 461 -38.49 -5.98 10.85
C SER A 461 -37.85 -7.26 11.40
N ALA A 462 -36.71 -7.67 10.85
CA ALA A 462 -36.01 -8.86 11.28
C ALA A 462 -35.40 -8.64 12.67
N PRO A 463 -35.49 -9.62 13.60
CA PRO A 463 -34.68 -9.58 14.80
C PRO A 463 -33.20 -9.67 14.40
N THR A 464 -32.42 -8.68 14.81
CA THR A 464 -30.95 -8.75 14.81
C THR A 464 -30.51 -9.97 15.62
N LYS A 465 -29.42 -10.63 15.22
CA LYS A 465 -29.00 -11.89 15.85
C LYS A 465 -28.53 -11.75 17.31
N GLU A 466 -28.32 -10.53 17.76
CA GLU A 466 -28.17 -10.17 19.17
C GLU A 466 -29.55 -9.81 19.75
N THR A 467 -30.04 -10.63 20.69
CA THR A 467 -31.21 -10.27 21.52
C THR A 467 -31.18 -10.94 22.89
N GLU A 468 -30.06 -10.86 23.61
CA GLU A 468 -30.07 -11.10 25.06
C GLU A 468 -29.12 -10.20 25.87
N LEU A 469 -29.05 -8.89 25.52
CA LEU A 469 -28.71 -7.86 26.50
C LEU A 469 -29.38 -6.49 26.22
N ASP A 470 -29.92 -5.90 27.29
CA ASP A 470 -30.33 -4.49 27.50
C ASP A 470 -31.09 -3.67 26.42
N THR A 471 -32.41 -3.90 26.33
CA THR A 471 -33.37 -2.88 25.84
C THR A 471 -33.67 -1.78 26.88
N THR A 472 -32.65 -1.07 27.40
CA THR A 472 -32.83 -0.12 28.52
C THR A 472 -32.45 1.34 28.20
N ILE A 473 -31.71 1.63 27.12
CA ILE A 473 -31.18 2.99 26.86
C ILE A 473 -32.05 3.84 25.90
N CYS A 474 -32.71 3.26 24.89
CA CYS A 474 -33.38 4.05 23.82
C CYS A 474 -34.90 4.30 24.03
N LYS A 475 -35.30 4.76 25.22
CA LYS A 475 -36.67 5.29 25.48
C LYS A 475 -36.76 6.64 26.19
N GLN A 476 -35.63 7.25 26.58
CA GLN A 476 -35.62 8.57 27.22
C GLN A 476 -35.29 9.75 26.27
N ALA A 477 -34.87 9.47 25.03
CA ALA A 477 -34.54 10.50 24.04
C ALA A 477 -35.75 11.08 23.26
N LEU A 478 -36.95 10.48 23.36
CA LEU A 478 -38.14 10.84 22.57
C LEU A 478 -39.37 11.25 23.41
N SER A 479 -39.17 11.58 24.70
CA SER A 479 -40.26 11.94 25.62
C SER A 479 -40.20 13.38 26.17
N LYS A 480 -39.27 14.24 25.67
CA LYS A 480 -39.08 15.62 26.17
C LYS A 480 -39.52 16.77 25.24
N GLU A 481 -40.09 16.50 24.06
CA GLU A 481 -40.62 17.56 23.17
C GLU A 481 -42.16 17.63 23.06
N ALA A 482 -42.91 16.81 23.81
CA ALA A 482 -44.37 16.76 23.74
C ALA A 482 -45.04 16.98 25.11
N GLY A 483 -44.83 18.15 25.75
CA GLY A 483 -45.25 18.33 27.16
C GLY A 483 -45.66 19.71 27.67
N VAL A 484 -45.43 20.84 26.99
CA VAL A 484 -45.81 22.17 27.53
C VAL A 484 -46.46 23.08 26.48
N LYS A 485 -47.78 23.25 26.59
CA LYS A 485 -48.49 24.42 26.06
C LYS A 485 -49.36 25.06 27.16
N THR A 486 -49.07 26.33 27.42
CA THR A 486 -49.97 27.37 27.96
C THR A 486 -50.69 27.11 29.30
N CYS A 487 -50.28 27.88 30.31
CA CYS A 487 -51.22 28.77 31.00
C CYS A 487 -50.56 30.14 31.24
N LYS A 488 -51.28 31.12 31.80
CA LYS A 488 -50.98 32.56 31.66
C LYS A 488 -50.64 33.28 32.98
N GLN A 489 -49.94 34.42 32.80
CA GLN A 489 -50.02 35.66 33.60
C GLN A 489 -49.57 35.66 35.07
N ALA A 490 -48.41 36.26 35.31
CA ALA A 490 -48.21 37.27 36.37
C ALA A 490 -47.25 38.36 35.85
N ALA A 491 -47.21 39.54 36.50
CA ALA A 491 -46.35 40.67 36.13
C ALA A 491 -44.87 40.44 36.54
N GLY A 492 -43.86 41.14 36.01
CA GLY A 492 -43.89 42.26 35.04
C GLY A 492 -42.46 42.79 34.77
N ASN A 493 -42.36 43.98 34.15
CA ASN A 493 -41.15 44.78 33.83
C ASN A 493 -39.83 44.37 34.52
N THR A 494 -38.70 44.32 33.81
CA THR A 494 -37.96 45.54 33.40
C THR A 494 -37.07 45.30 32.17
N LEU A 495 -36.83 46.36 31.38
CA LEU A 495 -35.95 46.39 30.20
C LEU A 495 -34.46 46.35 30.58
N LEU A 496 -33.61 45.79 29.70
CA LEU A 496 -32.37 46.44 29.23
C LEU A 496 -31.78 45.70 28.02
N SER A 497 -31.09 46.43 27.14
CA SER A 497 -30.56 45.96 25.85
C SER A 497 -29.09 45.53 25.93
N PRO A 498 -28.59 44.66 25.04
CA PRO A 498 -27.17 44.28 25.00
C PRO A 498 -26.30 45.41 24.41
N PRO A 499 -25.06 45.61 24.90
CA PRO A 499 -24.06 46.46 24.26
C PRO A 499 -23.43 45.79 23.02
N SER A 500 -22.94 46.61 22.09
CA SER A 500 -22.39 46.20 20.81
C SER A 500 -20.90 45.84 20.84
N ALA A 501 -20.44 45.17 19.78
CA ALA A 501 -19.02 44.93 19.53
C ALA A 501 -18.24 46.24 19.27
N HIS A 502 -16.92 46.20 19.50
CA HIS A 502 -15.96 47.15 18.97
C HIS A 502 -14.72 46.41 18.43
N THR A 503 -14.17 46.91 17.33
CA THR A 503 -12.98 46.41 16.64
C THR A 503 -11.84 47.44 16.67
N HIS A 504 -10.63 46.99 16.31
CA HIS A 504 -9.39 47.77 16.19
C HIS A 504 -8.74 48.16 17.54
N ALA A 505 -7.41 48.31 17.61
CA ALA A 505 -6.41 48.29 16.53
C ALA A 505 -5.49 47.06 16.58
#